data_AF-A0AAW2TDF3-F1
#
_entry.id   AF-A0AAW2TDF3-F1
#
_cell.length_a   1.000
_cell.length_b   1.000
_cell.length_c   1.000
_cell.angle_alpha   90.00
_cell.angle_beta   90.00
_cell.angle_gamma   90.00
#
_symmetry.space_group_name_H-M   'P 1'
#
loop_
_entity.id
_entity.type
_entity.pdbx_description
1 polymer ?
#
loop_
_entity_poly.entity_id
_entity_poly.type
_entity_poly.pdbx_seq_one_letter_code
_entity_poly.pdbx_strand_id
1 'polypeptide(L)'
;MADNEAIEIVGAERFSNYSGYAASFRFCGDHVDPKSVDTMGRRRTRIIAIDALSRPGKRQYTLECLLRETNKAFCGFFDQHKSQQYQMQFEENGLKWLLAAEIDQVSGVAPERSKNNILTTDDPSASSQADKQTSYEATKNNEGQVLRYEEYEGEIGVATGNWGCGAFGGDPEVKAIIQWLAASQALRPFMLYYTFNLEALQKLDLVVQWIFIPGMDCR
;
A
#
# COMPACT_ATOMS: atom_id res chain seq x y z
N MET A 1 10.90 16.91 -11.88
CA MET A 1 11.52 15.60 -11.64
C MET A 1 11.47 14.85 -12.96
N ALA A 2 12.45 14.02 -13.28
CA ALA A 2 12.38 13.17 -14.46
C ALA A 2 11.25 12.14 -14.30
N ASP A 3 10.78 11.55 -15.41
CA ASP A 3 9.60 10.67 -15.40
C ASP A 3 9.78 9.41 -14.51
N ASN A 4 11.02 8.97 -14.30
CA ASN A 4 11.40 7.82 -13.48
C ASN A 4 11.92 8.18 -12.07
N GLU A 5 11.65 9.39 -11.58
CA GLU A 5 12.08 9.83 -10.25
C GLU A 5 10.92 10.11 -9.30
N ALA A 6 11.11 9.81 -8.02
CA ALA A 6 10.24 10.22 -6.93
C ALA A 6 11.11 10.65 -5.74
N ILE A 7 10.54 11.47 -4.85
CA ILE A 7 11.23 11.91 -3.64
C ILE A 7 10.54 11.32 -2.42
N GLU A 8 11.28 10.60 -1.59
CA GLU A 8 10.83 10.09 -0.29
C GLU A 8 11.33 10.99 0.85
N ILE A 9 10.40 11.41 1.72
CA ILE A 9 10.66 12.23 2.89
C ILE A 9 10.21 11.44 4.12
N VAL A 10 11.14 11.15 5.03
CA VAL A 10 10.89 10.40 6.27
C VAL A 10 11.17 11.28 7.48
N GLY A 11 10.26 11.28 8.46
CA GLY A 11 10.46 12.01 9.70
C GLY A 11 9.79 13.38 9.79
N ALA A 12 9.01 13.77 8.79
CA ALA A 12 8.31 15.05 8.82
C ALA A 12 7.31 15.12 10.00
N GLU A 13 7.41 16.20 10.78
CA GLU A 13 6.51 16.52 11.88
C GLU A 13 5.46 17.53 11.41
N ARG A 14 4.21 17.34 11.84
CA ARG A 14 3.14 18.32 11.62
C ARG A 14 3.12 19.35 12.74
N PHE A 15 3.34 20.62 12.39
CA PHE A 15 3.35 21.74 13.35
C PHE A 15 2.04 22.52 13.44
N SER A 16 1.13 22.38 12.47
CA SER A 16 -0.03 23.26 12.34
C SER A 16 -1.32 22.53 11.95
N ASN A 17 -2.44 23.01 12.48
CA ASN A 17 -3.78 22.68 12.03
C ASN A 17 -4.24 23.66 10.96
N TYR A 18 -5.09 23.20 10.04
CA TYR A 18 -5.66 24.04 9.00
C TYR A 18 -7.12 23.66 8.71
N SER A 19 -7.84 24.60 8.11
CA SER A 19 -9.17 24.37 7.53
C SER A 19 -9.26 25.03 6.15
N GLY A 20 -10.25 24.61 5.36
CA GLY A 20 -10.43 25.09 3.99
C GLY A 20 -9.34 24.64 3.03
N TYR A 21 -9.43 25.14 1.80
CA TYR A 21 -8.51 24.84 0.70
C TYR A 21 -8.43 26.03 -0.26
N ALA A 22 -7.27 26.20 -0.91
CA ALA A 22 -6.97 27.31 -1.83
C ALA A 22 -7.36 28.67 -1.22
N ALA A 23 -8.24 29.44 -1.86
CA ALA A 23 -8.65 30.76 -1.38
C ALA A 23 -9.34 30.76 0.00
N SER A 24 -9.86 29.61 0.45
CA SER A 24 -10.48 29.46 1.77
C SER A 24 -9.53 28.91 2.85
N PHE A 25 -8.26 28.66 2.51
CA PHE A 25 -7.27 28.12 3.44
C PHE A 25 -7.08 29.04 4.66
N ARG A 26 -7.11 28.45 5.85
CA ARG A 26 -6.88 29.14 7.12
C ARG A 26 -6.03 28.30 8.06
N PHE A 27 -5.06 28.94 8.71
CA PHE A 27 -4.36 28.39 9.86
C PHE A 27 -5.32 28.28 11.05
N CYS A 28 -5.30 27.13 11.73
CA CYS A 28 -6.20 26.80 12.84
C CYS A 28 -5.46 26.48 14.14
N GLY A 29 -4.30 27.09 14.34
CA GLY A 29 -3.48 26.91 15.54
C GLY A 29 -2.43 25.82 15.41
N ASP A 30 -1.58 25.74 16.43
CA ASP A 30 -0.48 24.79 16.50
C ASP A 30 -0.99 23.35 16.59
N HIS A 31 -0.18 22.41 16.11
CA HIS A 31 -0.42 20.98 16.19
C HIS A 31 0.70 20.31 16.97
N VAL A 32 0.33 19.46 17.93
CA VAL A 32 1.26 18.56 18.62
C VAL A 32 1.15 17.20 17.96
N ASP A 33 2.16 16.81 17.19
CA ASP A 33 2.14 15.55 16.45
C ASP A 33 2.28 14.35 17.41
N PRO A 34 1.25 13.50 17.56
CA PRO A 34 1.28 12.38 18.51
C PRO A 34 2.09 11.19 17.99
N LYS A 35 2.59 11.24 16.75
CA LYS A 35 3.30 10.11 16.15
C LYS A 35 4.59 9.80 16.90
N SER A 36 4.81 8.50 17.14
CA SER A 36 6.05 8.02 17.72
C SER A 36 7.24 8.22 16.77
N VAL A 37 8.44 8.10 17.33
CA VAL A 37 9.70 8.15 16.60
C VAL A 37 10.21 6.74 16.31
N ASP A 38 11.02 6.59 15.26
CA ASP A 38 11.78 5.38 14.98
C ASP A 38 13.09 5.34 15.78
N THR A 39 13.89 4.29 15.55
CA THR A 39 15.20 4.10 16.20
C THR A 39 16.23 5.17 15.84
N MET A 40 16.00 5.95 14.78
CA MET A 40 16.85 7.05 14.34
C MET A 40 16.33 8.41 14.84
N GLY A 41 15.29 8.44 15.68
CA GLY A 41 14.68 9.67 16.19
C GLY A 41 13.80 10.42 15.19
N ARG A 42 13.44 9.80 14.05
CA ARG A 42 12.56 10.40 13.04
C ARG A 42 11.12 10.05 13.35
N ARG A 43 10.19 11.00 13.18
CA ARG A 43 8.75 10.71 13.29
C ARG A 43 8.34 9.59 12.31
N ARG A 44 7.41 8.73 12.70
CA ARG A 44 6.82 7.70 11.82
C ARG A 44 5.84 8.31 10.80
N THR A 45 6.36 9.24 10.00
CA THR A 45 5.72 9.87 8.86
C THR A 45 6.60 9.64 7.65
N ARG A 46 6.04 9.08 6.59
CA ARG A 46 6.68 8.90 5.29
C ARG A 46 5.80 9.56 4.24
N ILE A 47 6.37 10.47 3.45
CA ILE A 47 5.68 11.21 2.39
C ILE A 47 6.45 10.97 1.10
N ILE A 48 5.73 10.58 0.05
CA ILE A 48 6.29 10.42 -1.28
C ILE A 48 5.75 11.53 -2.18
N ALA A 49 6.65 12.26 -2.83
CA ALA A 49 6.30 13.26 -3.83
C ALA A 49 6.45 12.67 -5.24
N ILE A 50 5.34 12.71 -6.00
CA ILE A 50 5.24 12.33 -7.42
C ILE A 50 4.47 13.38 -8.21
N ASP A 51 4.96 13.76 -9.39
CA ASP A 51 4.35 14.77 -10.25
C ASP A 51 3.49 14.15 -11.35
N ALA A 52 2.23 14.58 -11.48
CA ALA A 52 1.35 14.18 -12.58
C ALA A 52 1.58 15.08 -13.83
N LEU A 53 1.16 14.60 -15.01
CA LEU A 53 1.13 15.42 -16.22
C LEU A 53 0.14 16.58 -16.06
N SER A 54 0.55 17.77 -16.50
CA SER A 54 -0.29 18.97 -16.43
C SER A 54 -1.15 19.11 -17.69
N ARG A 55 -2.47 19.12 -17.50
CA ARG A 55 -3.51 19.40 -18.49
C ARG A 55 -3.35 18.56 -19.77
N PRO A 56 -3.26 17.23 -19.66
CA PRO A 56 -3.09 16.35 -20.82
C PRO A 56 -4.31 16.34 -21.77
N GLY A 57 -5.48 16.78 -21.30
CA GLY A 57 -6.72 16.74 -22.08
C GLY A 57 -7.04 15.31 -22.52
N LYS A 58 -7.45 15.12 -23.78
CA LYS A 58 -7.72 13.77 -24.32
C LYS A 58 -6.47 12.92 -24.52
N ARG A 59 -5.26 13.49 -24.46
CA ARG A 59 -4.02 12.70 -24.59
C ARG A 59 -3.78 11.79 -23.40
N GLN A 60 -4.41 12.03 -22.25
CA GLN A 60 -4.22 11.18 -21.08
C GLN A 60 -4.61 9.71 -21.31
N TYR A 61 -5.47 9.45 -22.30
CA TYR A 61 -5.88 8.10 -22.68
C TYR A 61 -4.94 7.44 -23.69
N THR A 62 -3.89 8.12 -24.17
CA THR A 62 -2.89 7.49 -25.03
C THR A 62 -2.00 6.58 -24.21
N LEU A 63 -1.53 5.50 -24.84
CA LEU A 63 -0.65 4.52 -24.20
C LEU A 63 0.59 5.18 -23.56
N GLU A 64 1.19 6.15 -24.25
CA GLU A 64 2.35 6.90 -23.74
C GLU A 64 2.05 7.62 -22.41
N CYS A 65 0.92 8.32 -22.33
CA CYS A 65 0.55 9.06 -21.12
C CYS A 65 0.16 8.10 -19.98
N LEU A 66 -0.62 7.06 -20.30
CA LEU A 66 -0.98 6.02 -19.32
C LEU A 66 0.27 5.34 -18.75
N LEU A 67 1.22 4.97 -19.61
CA LEU A 67 2.47 4.33 -19.20
C LEU A 67 3.32 5.28 -18.35
N ARG A 68 3.46 6.55 -18.76
CA ARG A 68 4.21 7.56 -17.99
C ARG A 68 3.64 7.71 -16.58
N GLU A 69 2.34 7.88 -16.46
CA GLU A 69 1.67 8.10 -15.16
C GLU A 69 1.70 6.85 -14.28
N THR A 70 1.61 5.67 -14.89
CA THR A 70 1.75 4.38 -14.19
C THR A 70 3.17 4.20 -13.67
N ASN A 71 4.18 4.44 -14.51
CA ASN A 71 5.59 4.34 -14.11
C ASN A 71 5.97 5.35 -13.03
N LYS A 72 5.43 6.58 -13.11
CA LYS A 72 5.60 7.62 -12.10
C LYS A 72 5.04 7.18 -10.74
N ALA A 73 3.79 6.70 -10.72
CA ALA A 73 3.16 6.20 -9.51
C ALA A 73 3.93 5.00 -8.94
N PHE A 74 4.31 4.04 -9.80
CA PHE A 74 5.10 2.87 -9.41
C PHE A 74 6.44 3.27 -8.80
N CYS A 75 7.16 4.21 -9.41
CA CYS A 75 8.42 4.74 -8.88
C CYS A 75 8.27 5.29 -7.45
N GLY A 76 7.16 5.96 -7.15
CA GLY A 76 6.87 6.44 -5.79
C GLY A 76 6.40 5.34 -4.83
N PHE A 77 5.71 4.33 -5.33
CA PHE A 77 5.15 3.26 -4.49
C PHE A 77 6.14 2.13 -4.23
N PHE A 78 7.17 1.97 -5.07
CA PHE A 78 8.13 0.89 -4.97
C PHE A 78 8.94 0.94 -3.68
N ASP A 79 8.96 -0.18 -2.95
CA ASP A 79 9.73 -0.36 -1.71
C ASP A 79 10.81 -1.41 -1.93
N GLN A 80 12.06 -0.97 -2.11
CA GLN A 80 13.18 -1.86 -2.42
C GLN A 80 13.38 -2.96 -1.39
N HIS A 81 13.26 -2.64 -0.10
CA HIS A 81 13.53 -3.60 0.98
C HIS A 81 12.49 -4.71 1.04
N LYS A 82 11.21 -4.39 0.80
CA LYS A 82 10.15 -5.40 0.75
C LYS A 82 10.19 -6.21 -0.54
N SER A 83 10.44 -5.58 -1.68
CA SER A 83 10.52 -6.30 -2.96
C SER A 83 11.57 -7.41 -2.92
N GLN A 84 12.74 -7.16 -2.33
CA GLN A 84 13.80 -8.18 -2.17
C GLN A 84 13.37 -9.32 -1.24
N GLN A 85 12.71 -9.01 -0.12
CA GLN A 85 12.19 -10.01 0.80
C GLN A 85 11.13 -10.91 0.15
N TYR A 86 10.18 -10.31 -0.59
CA TYR A 86 9.16 -11.05 -1.31
C TYR A 86 9.74 -11.90 -2.44
N GLN A 87 10.75 -11.40 -3.16
CA GLN A 87 11.39 -12.15 -4.23
C GLN A 87 12.16 -13.37 -3.69
N MET A 88 12.88 -13.21 -2.57
CA MET A 88 13.53 -14.35 -1.89
C MET A 88 12.51 -15.37 -1.38
N GLN A 89 11.41 -14.92 -0.77
CA GLN A 89 10.32 -15.81 -0.32
C GLN A 89 9.61 -16.50 -1.49
N PHE A 90 9.47 -15.83 -2.64
CA PHE A 90 8.89 -16.41 -3.85
C PHE A 90 9.83 -17.42 -4.50
N GLU A 91 11.15 -17.20 -4.49
CA GLU A 91 12.13 -18.17 -4.95
C GLU A 91 12.15 -19.41 -4.03
N GLU A 92 12.15 -19.23 -2.71
CA GLU A 92 12.08 -20.32 -1.73
C GLU A 92 10.78 -21.14 -1.84
N ASN A 93 9.61 -20.48 -1.93
CA ASN A 93 8.32 -21.15 -2.10
C ASN A 93 8.09 -21.66 -3.54
N GLY A 94 8.72 -21.01 -4.51
CA GLY A 94 8.82 -21.42 -5.91
C GLY A 94 9.59 -22.72 -6.10
N LEU A 95 10.67 -22.90 -5.36
CA LEU A 95 11.40 -24.18 -5.29
C LEU A 95 10.58 -25.25 -4.55
N LYS A 96 9.76 -24.84 -3.58
CA LYS A 96 8.91 -25.74 -2.79
C LYS A 96 7.81 -26.44 -3.61
N TRP A 97 7.23 -25.79 -4.62
CA TRP A 97 6.26 -26.46 -5.52
C TRP A 97 6.92 -27.43 -6.50
N LEU A 98 8.14 -27.11 -6.97
CA LEU A 98 8.94 -28.02 -7.82
C LEU A 98 9.38 -29.28 -7.05
N LEU A 99 9.83 -29.11 -5.80
CA LEU A 99 10.18 -30.23 -4.91
C LEU A 99 8.96 -31.03 -4.46
N ALA A 100 7.80 -30.39 -4.26
CA ALA A 100 6.56 -31.09 -3.91
C ALA A 100 6.03 -31.95 -5.08
N ALA A 101 6.26 -31.54 -6.33
CA ALA A 101 5.89 -32.32 -7.52
C ALA A 101 6.77 -33.57 -7.72
N GLU A 102 7.97 -33.63 -7.14
CA GLU A 102 8.87 -34.80 -7.22
C GLU A 102 8.61 -35.86 -6.14
N ILE A 103 7.83 -35.57 -5.10
CA ILE A 103 7.55 -36.51 -4.01
C ILE A 103 6.33 -37.41 -4.31
N ASP A 104 5.49 -37.08 -5.29
CA ASP A 104 4.23 -37.79 -5.53
C ASP A 104 4.31 -38.98 -6.50
N GLN A 105 5.53 -39.47 -6.84
CA GLN A 105 5.72 -40.60 -7.77
C GLN A 105 6.48 -41.83 -7.26
N VAL A 106 6.70 -41.98 -5.95
CA VAL A 106 7.30 -43.24 -5.44
C VAL A 106 6.50 -43.80 -4.25
N SER A 107 5.60 -44.71 -4.60
CA SER A 107 5.13 -45.90 -3.86
C SER A 107 4.92 -45.78 -2.34
N GLY A 108 3.66 -45.99 -1.94
CA GLY A 108 3.24 -46.03 -0.55
C GLY A 108 3.94 -47.06 0.31
N VAL A 109 4.43 -46.60 1.45
CA VAL A 109 4.50 -47.33 2.73
C VAL A 109 4.35 -46.28 3.82
N ALA A 110 3.38 -46.46 4.72
CA ALA A 110 3.23 -45.60 5.89
C ALA A 110 4.37 -45.84 6.88
N PRO A 111 4.99 -44.80 7.49
CA PRO A 111 5.79 -45.00 8.69
C PRO A 111 5.09 -44.46 9.93
N GLU A 112 5.22 -45.26 10.97
CA GLU A 112 4.64 -45.12 12.29
C GLU A 112 5.15 -43.92 13.09
N ARG A 113 4.29 -43.56 14.04
CA ARG A 113 4.49 -42.65 15.15
C ARG A 113 5.63 -43.15 16.06
N SER A 114 6.78 -42.47 16.04
CA SER A 114 7.81 -42.68 17.06
C SER A 114 8.05 -41.40 17.86
N LYS A 115 7.81 -41.50 19.17
CA LYS A 115 8.21 -40.50 20.18
C LYS A 115 9.68 -40.75 20.50
N ASN A 116 10.49 -39.70 20.56
CA ASN A 116 11.45 -39.45 21.65
C ASN A 116 12.14 -38.09 21.49
N ASN A 117 12.25 -37.39 22.63
CA ASN A 117 12.94 -36.13 22.87
C ASN A 117 14.46 -36.26 22.69
N ILE A 118 15.16 -35.16 22.38
CA ILE A 118 16.32 -34.66 23.15
C ILE A 118 16.66 -33.21 22.74
N LEU A 119 16.99 -32.46 23.79
CA LEU A 119 17.32 -31.05 23.96
C LEU A 119 18.77 -30.74 23.52
N THR A 120 19.02 -29.52 23.01
CA THR A 120 20.20 -28.62 23.22
C THR A 120 20.27 -27.63 22.05
N THR A 121 20.59 -26.35 22.10
CA THR A 121 20.90 -25.30 23.12
C THR A 121 21.10 -24.02 22.28
N ASP A 122 20.56 -22.89 22.76
CA ASP A 122 21.04 -21.49 22.65
C ASP A 122 21.41 -20.92 21.25
N ASP A 123 21.03 -19.72 20.83
CA ASP A 123 21.11 -18.43 21.54
C ASP A 123 20.42 -17.30 20.69
N PRO A 124 20.45 -15.98 21.04
CA PRO A 124 19.23 -15.22 21.32
C PRO A 124 19.05 -13.97 20.43
N SER A 125 17.83 -13.41 20.33
CA SER A 125 17.64 -11.94 20.39
C SER A 125 16.18 -11.49 20.34
N ALA A 126 15.76 -10.99 21.51
CA ALA A 126 14.96 -9.78 21.72
C ALA A 126 13.54 -9.73 21.16
N SER A 127 12.62 -10.33 21.92
CA SER A 127 11.28 -9.78 22.12
C SER A 127 11.27 -8.84 23.34
N SER A 128 10.66 -7.68 23.20
CA SER A 128 9.96 -6.88 24.23
C SER A 128 9.69 -5.50 23.63
N GLN A 129 8.55 -4.84 23.78
CA GLN A 129 7.27 -5.16 24.41
C GLN A 129 6.28 -4.22 23.71
N ALA A 130 5.08 -4.72 23.46
CA ALA A 130 3.99 -4.01 22.82
C ALA A 130 3.50 -2.86 23.71
N ASP A 131 3.60 -1.62 23.24
CA ASP A 131 2.78 -0.52 23.74
C ASP A 131 1.56 -0.35 22.85
N LYS A 132 0.42 -0.69 23.44
CA LYS A 132 -0.92 -0.51 22.90
C LYS A 132 -1.28 0.97 22.83
N GLN A 133 -2.18 1.24 21.89
CA GLN A 133 -3.11 2.38 21.83
C GLN A 133 -2.72 3.48 20.85
N THR A 134 -3.05 3.25 19.58
CA THR A 134 -3.29 4.35 18.64
C THR A 134 -4.71 4.21 18.09
N SER A 135 -5.65 4.94 18.68
CA SER A 135 -7.01 5.07 18.18
C SER A 135 -7.02 6.05 17.01
N TYR A 136 -7.05 5.53 15.78
CA TYR A 136 -7.48 6.31 14.63
C TYR A 136 -9.01 6.24 14.56
N GLU A 137 -9.67 7.39 14.60
CA GLU A 137 -11.13 7.49 14.59
C GLU A 137 -11.71 6.85 13.31
N ALA A 138 -12.61 5.90 13.52
CA ALA A 138 -13.29 5.16 12.46
C ALA A 138 -14.27 6.06 11.71
N THR A 139 -14.09 6.22 10.40
CA THR A 139 -15.14 6.79 9.54
C THR A 139 -16.22 5.73 9.34
N LYS A 140 -17.38 5.90 10.01
CA LYS A 140 -18.55 5.04 9.82
C LYS A 140 -19.18 5.35 8.46
N ASN A 141 -19.35 4.35 7.60
CA ASN A 141 -20.32 4.44 6.51
C ASN A 141 -21.74 4.24 7.08
N ASN A 142 -22.76 4.66 6.32
CA ASN A 142 -24.16 4.65 6.74
C ASN A 142 -24.75 3.25 6.99
N GLU A 143 -23.96 2.18 6.82
CA GLU A 143 -24.38 0.78 7.00
C GLU A 143 -23.69 0.08 8.18
N GLY A 144 -22.90 0.81 8.98
CA GLY A 144 -22.31 0.27 10.22
C GLY A 144 -21.27 -0.83 10.01
N GLN A 145 -20.73 -1.00 8.79
CA GLN A 145 -19.62 -1.89 8.55
C GLN A 145 -18.31 -1.21 8.94
N VAL A 146 -17.73 -1.71 10.04
CA VAL A 146 -16.37 -1.39 10.47
C VAL A 146 -15.41 -2.02 9.45
N LEU A 147 -14.68 -1.20 8.70
CA LEU A 147 -13.51 -1.67 7.96
C LEU A 147 -12.52 -2.26 9.00
N ARG A 148 -12.32 -3.58 8.96
CA ARG A 148 -11.41 -4.28 9.87
C ARG A 148 -9.97 -3.84 9.58
N TYR A 149 -9.42 -2.98 10.44
CA TYR A 149 -8.02 -2.55 10.43
C TYR A 149 -7.07 -3.53 11.15
N GLU A 150 -7.57 -4.63 11.72
CA GLU A 150 -6.78 -5.59 12.50
C GLU A 150 -5.88 -6.50 11.64
N GLU A 151 -6.01 -6.49 10.31
CA GLU A 151 -5.35 -7.48 9.43
C GLU A 151 -3.96 -7.05 8.91
N TYR A 152 -3.52 -5.82 9.18
CA TYR A 152 -2.31 -5.24 8.57
C TYR A 152 -1.29 -4.66 9.57
N GLU A 153 -1.28 -5.10 10.83
CA GLU A 153 -0.33 -4.60 11.82
C GLU A 153 1.13 -4.81 11.36
N GLY A 154 1.85 -3.71 11.16
CA GLY A 154 3.26 -3.71 10.70
C GLY A 154 3.44 -3.61 9.19
N GLU A 155 2.36 -3.65 8.41
CA GLU A 155 2.43 -3.49 6.96
C GLU A 155 2.36 -2.03 6.51
N ILE A 156 2.94 -1.74 5.34
CA ILE A 156 3.06 -0.38 4.80
C ILE A 156 2.33 -0.33 3.46
N GLY A 157 1.09 0.14 3.49
CA GLY A 157 0.28 0.40 2.30
C GLY A 157 0.47 1.82 1.75
N VAL A 158 -0.41 2.21 0.82
CA VAL A 158 -0.41 3.53 0.17
C VAL A 158 -1.65 4.32 0.60
N ALA A 159 -1.47 5.55 1.09
CA ALA A 159 -2.57 6.49 1.30
C ALA A 159 -2.50 7.59 0.23
N THR A 160 -3.52 7.71 -0.61
CA THR A 160 -3.54 8.62 -1.77
C THR A 160 -4.96 9.13 -2.09
N GLY A 161 -5.14 9.85 -3.19
CA GLY A 161 -6.45 10.32 -3.65
C GLY A 161 -6.41 10.75 -5.11
N ASN A 162 -7.12 11.83 -5.43
CA ASN A 162 -7.34 12.38 -6.78
C ASN A 162 -6.08 13.02 -7.39
N TRP A 163 -4.96 12.29 -7.43
CA TRP A 163 -3.66 12.74 -7.90
C TRP A 163 -3.72 13.28 -9.33
N GLY A 164 -3.33 14.55 -9.50
CA GLY A 164 -3.33 15.22 -10.81
C GLY A 164 -4.71 15.62 -11.36
N CYS A 165 -5.80 15.46 -10.61
CA CYS A 165 -7.16 15.66 -11.14
C CYS A 165 -7.72 17.08 -10.91
N GLY A 166 -7.07 17.89 -10.07
CA GLY A 166 -7.44 19.29 -9.83
C GLY A 166 -6.89 20.23 -10.91
N ALA A 167 -5.96 21.11 -10.52
CA ALA A 167 -5.33 22.08 -11.44
C ALA A 167 -4.66 21.44 -12.68
N PHE A 168 -4.32 20.16 -12.60
CA PHE A 168 -3.67 19.41 -13.68
C PHE A 168 -4.67 18.71 -14.61
N GLY A 169 -5.97 18.72 -14.31
CA GLY A 169 -7.02 18.30 -15.25
C GLY A 169 -6.97 16.84 -15.68
N GLY A 170 -6.41 15.95 -14.86
CA GLY A 170 -6.50 14.52 -15.04
C GLY A 170 -7.90 13.97 -14.76
N ASP A 171 -8.24 12.87 -15.41
CA ASP A 171 -9.46 12.12 -15.18
C ASP A 171 -9.33 11.30 -13.88
N PRO A 172 -10.20 11.54 -12.88
CA PRO A 172 -10.12 10.87 -11.59
C PRO A 172 -10.35 9.36 -11.65
N GLU A 173 -11.24 8.88 -12.53
CA GLU A 173 -11.53 7.45 -12.66
C GLU A 173 -10.29 6.72 -13.20
N VAL A 174 -9.70 7.25 -14.27
CA VAL A 174 -8.47 6.70 -14.85
C VAL A 174 -7.31 6.77 -13.85
N LYS A 175 -7.16 7.88 -13.13
CA LYS A 175 -6.10 8.07 -12.14
C LYS A 175 -6.24 7.13 -10.94
N ALA A 176 -7.46 6.77 -10.55
CA ALA A 176 -7.69 5.78 -9.49
C ALA A 176 -7.19 4.39 -9.93
N ILE A 177 -7.53 3.96 -11.15
CA ILE A 177 -7.08 2.66 -11.70
C ILE A 177 -5.56 2.62 -11.90
N ILE A 178 -4.96 3.69 -12.44
CA ILE A 178 -3.49 3.79 -12.60
C ILE A 178 -2.77 3.60 -11.26
N GLN A 179 -3.26 4.26 -10.20
CA GLN A 179 -2.64 4.16 -8.89
C GLN A 179 -2.82 2.77 -8.28
N TRP A 180 -3.99 2.14 -8.47
CA TRP A 180 -4.19 0.76 -8.06
C TRP A 180 -3.22 -0.18 -8.77
N LEU A 181 -3.13 -0.12 -10.11
CA LEU A 181 -2.19 -0.94 -10.89
C LEU A 181 -0.75 -0.78 -10.40
N ALA A 182 -0.31 0.47 -10.19
CA ALA A 182 1.02 0.76 -9.69
C ALA A 182 1.26 0.22 -8.27
N ALA A 183 0.27 0.32 -7.38
CA ALA A 183 0.37 -0.18 -6.01
C ALA A 183 0.42 -1.71 -5.98
N SER A 184 -0.40 -2.38 -6.79
CA SER A 184 -0.39 -3.84 -6.97
C SER A 184 0.96 -4.32 -7.51
N GLN A 185 1.50 -3.66 -8.54
CA GLN A 185 2.82 -3.99 -9.10
C GLN A 185 3.96 -3.74 -8.10
N ALA A 186 3.80 -2.75 -7.21
CA ALA A 186 4.74 -2.46 -6.13
C ALA A 186 4.56 -3.36 -4.89
N LEU A 187 3.68 -4.37 -4.96
CA LEU A 187 3.37 -5.29 -3.86
C LEU A 187 2.97 -4.57 -2.57
N ARG A 188 2.21 -3.48 -2.70
CA ARG A 188 1.63 -2.78 -1.56
C ARG A 188 0.39 -3.56 -1.10
N PRO A 189 0.30 -3.92 0.19
CA PRO A 189 -0.74 -4.82 0.67
C PRO A 189 -2.14 -4.21 0.67
N PHE A 190 -2.22 -2.88 0.77
CA PHE A 190 -3.47 -2.14 0.67
C PHE A 190 -3.25 -0.73 0.12
N MET A 191 -4.31 -0.15 -0.43
CA MET A 191 -4.40 1.25 -0.84
C MET A 191 -5.62 1.92 -0.19
N LEU A 192 -5.39 2.99 0.56
CA LEU A 192 -6.42 3.89 1.07
C LEU A 192 -6.59 5.04 0.09
N TYR A 193 -7.75 5.11 -0.57
CA TYR A 193 -8.04 6.13 -1.57
C TYR A 193 -9.07 7.14 -1.06
N TYR A 194 -8.66 8.40 -0.92
CA TYR A 194 -9.52 9.50 -0.48
C TYR A 194 -10.10 10.24 -1.68
N THR A 195 -11.40 10.06 -1.93
CA THR A 195 -12.10 10.61 -3.10
C THR A 195 -12.49 12.07 -2.95
N PHE A 196 -12.50 12.60 -1.72
CA PHE A 196 -13.02 13.95 -1.40
C PHE A 196 -14.44 14.19 -1.93
N ASN A 197 -15.31 13.17 -1.90
CA ASN A 197 -16.69 13.22 -2.36
C ASN A 197 -16.84 13.63 -3.83
N LEU A 198 -15.84 13.37 -4.66
CA LEU A 198 -15.91 13.67 -6.08
C LEU A 198 -16.95 12.78 -6.77
N GLU A 199 -17.92 13.40 -7.45
CA GLU A 199 -19.06 12.71 -8.06
C GLU A 199 -18.64 11.59 -9.02
N ALA A 200 -17.61 11.84 -9.85
CA ALA A 200 -17.07 10.86 -10.79
C ALA A 200 -16.61 9.55 -10.11
N LEU A 201 -16.29 9.58 -8.82
CA LEU A 201 -15.78 8.42 -8.07
C LEU A 201 -16.84 7.76 -7.17
N GLN A 202 -18.11 8.17 -7.24
CA GLN A 202 -19.18 7.59 -6.41
C GLN A 202 -19.35 6.08 -6.59
N LYS A 203 -18.96 5.54 -7.75
CA LYS A 203 -19.06 4.11 -8.07
C LYS A 203 -17.76 3.34 -7.86
N LEU A 204 -16.72 3.98 -7.33
CA LEU A 204 -15.40 3.34 -7.17
C LEU A 204 -15.50 2.07 -6.32
N ASP A 205 -16.29 2.08 -5.24
CA ASP A 205 -16.51 0.89 -4.39
C ASP A 205 -17.12 -0.29 -5.16
N LEU A 206 -18.03 -0.02 -6.12
CA LEU A 206 -18.61 -1.06 -6.96
C LEU A 206 -17.58 -1.66 -7.91
N VAL A 207 -16.68 -0.84 -8.46
CA VAL A 207 -15.57 -1.31 -9.30
C VAL A 207 -14.63 -2.20 -8.48
N VAL A 208 -14.33 -1.80 -7.24
CA VAL A 208 -13.51 -2.59 -6.32
C VAL A 208 -14.15 -3.96 -6.08
N GLN A 209 -15.42 -3.97 -5.68
CA GLN A 209 -16.16 -5.23 -5.47
C GLN A 209 -16.18 -6.12 -6.70
N TRP A 210 -16.36 -5.53 -7.89
CA TRP A 210 -16.42 -6.28 -9.15
C TRP A 210 -15.11 -6.99 -9.49
N ILE A 211 -13.97 -6.34 -9.27
CA ILE A 211 -12.64 -6.92 -9.50
C ILE A 211 -12.37 -8.10 -8.57
N PHE A 212 -12.90 -8.09 -7.34
CA PHE A 212 -12.74 -9.16 -6.37
C PHE A 212 -13.71 -10.34 -6.57
N ILE A 213 -14.58 -10.33 -7.59
CA ILE A 213 -15.45 -11.47 -7.87
C ILE A 213 -14.61 -12.66 -8.38
N PRO A 214 -14.66 -13.84 -7.72
CA PRO A 214 -13.96 -15.03 -8.17
C PRO A 214 -14.41 -15.43 -9.59
N GLY A 215 -13.46 -15.56 -10.53
CA GLY A 215 -13.74 -16.00 -11.90
C GLY A 215 -13.44 -14.98 -13.01
N MET A 216 -12.93 -13.80 -12.67
CA MET A 216 -12.36 -12.84 -13.63
C MET A 216 -10.85 -12.98 -13.82
N ASP A 217 -10.30 -14.19 -13.73
CA ASP A 217 -9.01 -14.46 -14.34
C ASP A 217 -9.17 -14.26 -15.85
N CYS A 218 -8.44 -13.28 -16.39
CA CYS A 218 -8.34 -13.06 -17.83
C CYS A 218 -7.88 -14.37 -18.48
N ARG A 219 -8.83 -15.09 -19.10
CA ARG A 219 -8.53 -16.17 -20.04
C ARG A 219 -7.99 -15.63 -21.35
#